data_AF-A0A9N7AG41-F1
#
_entry.id   AF-A0A9N7AG41-F1
#
_cell.length_a   1.000
_cell.length_b   1.000
_cell.length_c   1.000
_cell.angle_alpha   90.00
_cell.angle_beta   90.00
_cell.angle_gamma   90.00
#
_symmetry.space_group_name_H-M   'P 1'
#
loop_
_entity.id
_entity.type
_entity.pdbx_description
1 polymer ?
#
loop_
_entity_poly.entity_id
_entity_poly.type
_entity_poly.pdbx_seq_one_letter_code
_entity_poly.pdbx_strand_id
1 'polypeptide(L)'
;MTDPSSGDPASDGGVSEEFDDIDPDAVSDDADGPKGTGGSPGIAVVTALVLGVLGPIIAVASGGVIYAINVASGGLSLAASVVLTLFFGQYVAFGGLALGYLAWRGFDREGIIEYLGVRVPSLKEIGIVLGSWVLILISVLVVSTIVQLLGTETAANSSAELAMGNPSIIPLFIAASFLVIGPCEEILYRGVVQGRLRESLPAAPSILLSAAIFAAIHVIALTGGVSARLTTISILFVPSLVFGAVYEYTGNLVVPALLHGLHNAVLFTALYVVVTTDPSQMPAVVGFLPV
;
A
#
# COMPACT_ATOMS: atom_id res chain seq x y z
N MET A 1 -98.71 -2.46 26.02
CA MET A 1 -97.99 -1.86 24.89
C MET A 1 -97.15 -0.72 25.44
N THR A 2 -95.89 -0.65 24.99
CA THR A 2 -94.90 0.46 25.03
C THR A 2 -94.35 0.98 26.37
N ASP A 3 -93.08 0.58 26.61
CA ASP A 3 -91.87 1.38 26.93
C ASP A 3 -91.72 2.14 28.26
N PRO A 4 -90.49 2.16 28.82
CA PRO A 4 -89.89 3.44 29.13
C PRO A 4 -88.43 3.61 28.69
N SER A 5 -88.23 4.74 28.03
CA SER A 5 -87.00 5.43 27.68
C SER A 5 -86.25 6.04 28.87
N SER A 6 -84.92 6.07 28.71
CA SER A 6 -83.93 7.10 29.10
C SER A 6 -83.76 7.49 30.57
N GLY A 7 -82.59 7.13 31.11
CA GLY A 7 -81.93 7.85 32.20
C GLY A 7 -80.82 8.77 31.66
N ASP A 8 -80.58 9.84 32.41
CA ASP A 8 -79.45 10.79 32.42
C ASP A 8 -78.94 10.83 33.89
N PRO A 9 -77.78 11.42 34.30
CA PRO A 9 -76.78 12.21 33.58
C PRO A 9 -75.29 11.90 33.99
N ALA A 10 -74.38 12.80 33.62
CA ALA A 10 -72.91 12.80 33.64
C ALA A 10 -72.15 12.84 35.00
N SER A 11 -70.86 12.48 34.98
CA SER A 11 -69.74 12.99 35.82
C SER A 11 -68.39 12.57 35.19
N ASP A 12 -67.55 13.49 34.70
CA ASP A 12 -66.43 14.16 35.39
C ASP A 12 -65.24 13.23 35.79
N GLY A 13 -64.05 13.58 35.29
CA GLY A 13 -62.84 13.55 36.12
C GLY A 13 -61.75 12.55 35.76
N GLY A 14 -60.60 13.06 35.28
CA GLY A 14 -59.28 12.47 35.55
C GLY A 14 -58.54 11.88 34.35
N VAL A 15 -57.68 12.68 33.72
CA VAL A 15 -56.55 12.18 32.93
C VAL A 15 -55.35 12.11 33.89
N SER A 16 -54.91 10.90 34.24
CA SER A 16 -53.62 10.67 34.90
C SER A 16 -52.56 10.41 33.83
N GLU A 17 -51.53 11.25 33.80
CA GLU A 17 -50.31 11.02 33.02
C GLU A 17 -49.57 9.80 33.58
N GLU A 18 -49.41 8.77 32.75
CA GLU A 18 -48.57 7.61 33.03
C GLU A 18 -47.16 7.97 32.56
N PHE A 19 -46.31 8.31 33.52
CA PHE A 19 -44.86 8.39 33.33
C PHE A 19 -44.32 6.96 33.28
N ASP A 20 -43.88 6.50 32.11
CA ASP A 20 -43.08 5.28 31.98
C ASP A 20 -41.74 5.46 32.69
N ASP A 21 -41.52 4.67 33.74
CA ASP A 21 -40.24 4.50 34.41
C ASP A 21 -39.23 3.86 33.43
N ILE A 22 -38.21 4.63 33.05
CA ILE A 22 -37.04 4.14 32.30
C ILE A 22 -36.15 3.36 33.28
N ASP A 23 -36.07 2.05 33.08
CA ASP A 23 -35.09 1.16 33.74
C ASP A 23 -33.66 1.51 33.27
N PRO A 24 -32.76 1.99 34.16
CA PRO A 24 -31.40 2.36 33.77
C PRO A 24 -30.44 1.17 33.57
N ASP A 25 -30.89 -0.08 33.78
CA ASP A 25 -30.01 -1.26 33.74
C ASP A 25 -30.16 -2.13 32.48
N ALA A 26 -30.91 -1.69 31.47
CA ALA A 26 -31.01 -2.35 30.17
C ALA A 26 -29.83 -2.00 29.22
N VAL A 27 -28.60 -2.25 29.66
CA VAL A 27 -27.44 -2.34 28.74
C VAL A 27 -27.14 -3.83 28.56
N SER A 28 -27.89 -4.47 27.67
CA SER A 28 -27.52 -5.79 27.14
C SER A 28 -26.32 -5.63 26.21
N ASP A 29 -25.17 -6.05 26.69
CA ASP A 29 -23.87 -6.09 26.00
C ASP A 29 -23.83 -7.25 24.98
N ASP A 30 -24.88 -7.39 24.16
CA ASP A 30 -25.01 -8.44 23.15
C ASP A 30 -24.76 -7.86 21.75
N ALA A 31 -23.49 -7.59 21.47
CA ALA A 31 -22.99 -7.43 20.11
C ALA A 31 -21.83 -8.41 19.88
N ASP A 32 -22.12 -9.69 20.06
CA ASP A 32 -21.23 -10.79 19.66
C ASP A 32 -21.24 -10.88 18.13
N GLY A 33 -20.37 -10.08 17.50
CA GLY A 33 -20.06 -10.16 16.08
C GLY A 33 -19.46 -11.53 15.71
N PRO A 34 -19.27 -11.82 14.41
CA PRO A 34 -18.78 -13.12 13.97
C PRO A 34 -17.43 -13.41 14.66
N LYS A 35 -17.40 -14.53 15.39
CA LYS A 35 -16.27 -15.04 16.18
C LYS A 35 -14.91 -14.69 15.57
N GLY A 36 -14.19 -13.82 16.28
CA GLY A 36 -12.89 -13.32 15.88
C GLY A 36 -11.88 -14.44 15.66
N THR A 37 -11.33 -14.50 14.45
CA THR A 37 -10.02 -15.11 14.17
C THR A 37 -8.87 -14.15 14.52
N GLY A 38 -9.13 -13.14 15.35
CA GLY A 38 -8.19 -12.09 15.72
C GLY A 38 -7.07 -12.65 16.60
N GLY A 39 -6.01 -13.14 15.96
CA GLY A 39 -4.76 -13.43 16.64
C GLY A 39 -4.27 -12.20 17.43
N SER A 40 -3.45 -12.44 18.46
CA SER A 40 -2.99 -11.34 19.32
C SER A 40 -2.32 -10.22 18.50
N PRO A 41 -2.50 -8.93 18.87
CA PRO A 41 -1.87 -7.82 18.14
C PRO A 41 -0.36 -8.00 17.95
N GLY A 42 0.33 -8.60 18.92
CA GLY A 42 1.75 -8.95 18.80
C GLY A 42 2.04 -9.95 17.68
N ILE A 43 1.22 -10.99 17.52
CA ILE A 43 1.36 -11.97 16.42
C ILE A 43 1.14 -11.28 15.07
N ALA A 44 0.14 -10.40 14.96
CA ALA A 44 -0.11 -9.64 13.75
C ALA A 44 1.08 -8.77 13.35
N VAL A 45 1.64 -8.01 14.30
CA VAL A 45 2.83 -7.17 14.07
C VAL A 45 4.05 -7.99 13.67
N VAL A 46 4.34 -9.09 14.38
CA VAL A 46 5.47 -9.98 14.04
C VAL A 46 5.29 -10.60 12.66
N THR A 47 4.08 -11.08 12.34
CA THR A 47 3.76 -11.66 11.03
C THR A 47 3.96 -10.63 9.92
N ALA A 48 3.45 -9.41 10.11
CA ALA A 48 3.57 -8.32 9.16
C ALA A 48 5.05 -7.94 8.92
N LEU A 49 5.85 -7.85 9.98
CA LEU A 49 7.28 -7.58 9.88
C LEU A 49 8.03 -8.68 9.15
N VAL A 50 7.77 -9.95 9.51
CA VAL A 50 8.41 -11.11 8.87
C VAL A 50 8.08 -11.15 7.37
N LEU A 51 6.81 -11.02 7.00
CA LEU A 51 6.40 -11.05 5.59
C LEU A 51 6.96 -9.86 4.81
N GLY A 52 6.95 -8.66 5.40
CA GLY A 52 7.48 -7.47 4.77
C GLY A 52 8.99 -7.53 4.50
N VAL A 53 9.76 -8.22 5.36
CA VAL A 53 11.21 -8.41 5.22
C VAL A 53 11.57 -9.65 4.39
N LEU A 54 10.73 -10.68 4.37
CA LEU A 54 10.99 -11.90 3.64
C LEU A 54 10.97 -11.69 2.12
N GLY A 55 10.11 -10.80 1.61
CA GLY A 55 10.06 -10.46 0.20
C GLY A 55 11.42 -10.00 -0.35
N PRO A 56 12.03 -8.93 0.20
CA PRO A 56 13.35 -8.48 -0.24
C PRO A 56 14.46 -9.54 -0.08
N ILE A 57 14.38 -10.40 0.95
CA ILE A 57 15.31 -11.51 1.11
C ILE A 57 15.20 -12.50 -0.05
N ILE A 58 13.97 -12.88 -0.44
CA ILE A 58 13.74 -13.76 -1.59
C ILE A 58 14.23 -13.09 -2.88
N ALA A 59 13.99 -11.79 -3.05
CA ALA A 59 14.45 -11.04 -4.22
C ALA A 59 15.98 -11.04 -4.33
N VAL A 60 16.70 -10.77 -3.23
CA VAL A 60 18.17 -10.82 -3.19
C VAL A 60 18.69 -12.25 -3.44
N ALA A 61 18.09 -13.25 -2.80
CA ALA A 61 18.47 -14.65 -2.99
C ALA A 61 18.28 -15.11 -4.45
N SER A 62 17.26 -14.58 -5.13
CA SER A 62 17.01 -14.86 -6.55
C SER A 62 18.12 -14.36 -7.48
N GLY A 63 18.95 -13.41 -7.03
CA GLY A 63 20.14 -12.98 -7.76
C GLY A 63 21.10 -14.14 -8.08
N GLY A 64 21.21 -15.13 -7.19
CA GLY A 64 22.01 -16.34 -7.45
C GLY A 64 21.45 -17.21 -8.58
N VAL A 65 20.12 -17.32 -8.67
CA VAL A 65 19.43 -18.03 -9.76
C VAL A 65 19.64 -17.31 -11.09
N ILE A 66 19.46 -15.98 -11.10
CA ILE A 66 19.67 -15.15 -12.29
C ILE A 66 21.14 -15.26 -12.77
N TYR A 67 22.08 -15.21 -11.83
CA TYR A 67 23.51 -15.39 -12.13
C TYR A 67 23.79 -16.77 -12.74
N ALA A 68 23.23 -17.85 -12.18
CA ALA A 68 23.38 -19.20 -12.74
C ALA A 68 22.81 -19.31 -14.16
N ILE A 69 21.63 -18.73 -14.41
CA ILE A 69 21.03 -18.66 -15.75
C ILE A 69 21.97 -17.91 -16.71
N ASN A 70 22.51 -16.76 -16.28
CA ASN A 70 23.42 -15.97 -17.08
C ASN A 70 24.68 -16.73 -17.49
N VAL A 71 25.27 -17.49 -16.57
CA VAL A 71 26.43 -18.33 -16.87
C VAL A 71 26.04 -19.47 -17.82
N ALA A 72 24.93 -20.16 -17.56
CA ALA A 72 24.47 -21.29 -18.35
C ALA A 72 24.07 -20.90 -19.78
N SER A 73 23.55 -19.69 -19.99
CA SER A 73 23.15 -19.18 -21.30
C SER A 73 24.30 -18.60 -22.12
N GLY A 74 25.53 -18.56 -21.58
CA GLY A 74 26.67 -17.91 -22.24
C GLY A 74 26.65 -16.37 -22.18
N GLY A 75 25.90 -15.80 -21.23
CA GLY A 75 25.68 -14.37 -21.07
C GLY A 75 24.28 -13.94 -21.51
N LEU A 76 23.60 -13.18 -20.65
CA LEU A 76 22.32 -12.56 -20.95
C LEU A 76 22.52 -11.14 -21.49
N SER A 77 21.60 -10.71 -22.36
CA SER A 77 21.47 -9.28 -22.65
C SER A 77 21.01 -8.53 -21.40
N LEU A 78 21.32 -7.24 -21.32
CA LEU A 78 20.87 -6.39 -20.20
C LEU A 78 19.35 -6.45 -20.03
N ALA A 79 18.60 -6.37 -21.13
CA ALA A 79 17.14 -6.45 -21.10
C ALA A 79 16.65 -7.79 -20.54
N ALA A 80 17.27 -8.90 -20.93
CA ALA A 80 16.91 -10.22 -20.40
C ALA A 80 17.21 -10.32 -18.90
N SER A 81 18.36 -9.82 -18.44
CA SER A 81 18.71 -9.75 -17.02
C SER A 81 17.70 -8.92 -16.23
N VAL A 82 17.30 -7.75 -16.74
CA VAL A 82 16.29 -6.89 -16.09
C VAL A 82 14.93 -7.59 -16.02
N VAL A 83 14.49 -8.25 -17.09
CA VAL A 83 13.23 -9.00 -17.10
C VAL A 83 13.25 -10.14 -16.08
N LEU A 84 14.36 -10.88 -15.97
CA LEU A 84 14.49 -11.92 -14.94
C LEU A 84 14.50 -11.34 -13.53
N THR A 85 15.21 -10.22 -13.31
CA THR A 85 15.21 -9.52 -12.01
C THR A 85 13.82 -9.05 -11.64
N LEU A 86 13.06 -8.47 -12.57
CA LEU A 86 11.65 -8.09 -12.33
C LEU A 86 10.80 -9.32 -12.06
N PHE A 87 10.95 -10.41 -12.82
CA PHE A 87 10.17 -11.61 -12.61
C PHE A 87 10.40 -12.23 -11.23
N PHE A 88 11.66 -12.51 -10.87
CA PHE A 88 11.96 -13.12 -9.59
C PHE A 88 11.79 -12.14 -8.42
N GLY A 89 12.25 -10.90 -8.58
CA GLY A 89 12.21 -9.89 -7.54
C GLY A 89 10.82 -9.34 -7.23
N GLN A 90 9.87 -9.44 -8.16
CA GLN A 90 8.51 -8.90 -7.98
C GLN A 90 7.47 -10.01 -8.00
N TYR A 91 7.34 -10.76 -9.10
CA TYR A 91 6.31 -11.81 -9.18
C TYR A 91 6.55 -12.96 -8.23
N VAL A 92 7.80 -13.42 -8.05
CA VAL A 92 8.09 -14.52 -7.12
C VAL A 92 8.20 -13.99 -5.69
N ALA A 93 9.07 -13.00 -5.48
CA ALA A 93 9.43 -12.56 -4.14
C ALA A 93 8.34 -11.76 -3.41
N PHE A 94 7.54 -10.96 -4.12
CA PHE A 94 6.46 -10.19 -3.51
C PHE A 94 5.08 -10.78 -3.79
N GLY A 95 4.68 -10.85 -5.07
CA GLY A 95 3.38 -11.38 -5.45
C GLY A 95 3.20 -12.84 -5.02
N GLY A 96 4.18 -13.69 -5.34
CA GLY A 96 4.18 -15.11 -5.03
C GLY A 96 4.24 -15.39 -3.54
N LEU A 97 5.07 -14.65 -2.79
CA LEU A 97 5.10 -14.72 -1.32
C LEU A 97 3.74 -14.37 -0.73
N ALA A 98 3.13 -13.26 -1.16
CA ALA A 98 1.87 -12.79 -0.63
C ALA A 98 0.71 -13.76 -0.93
N LEU A 99 0.59 -14.20 -2.19
CA LEU A 99 -0.42 -15.16 -2.62
C LEU A 99 -0.19 -16.54 -1.98
N GLY A 100 1.06 -16.98 -1.88
CA GLY A 100 1.44 -18.22 -1.22
C GLY A 100 1.12 -18.20 0.27
N TYR A 101 1.35 -17.07 0.95
CA TYR A 101 0.97 -16.88 2.34
C TYR A 101 -0.56 -16.94 2.53
N LEU A 102 -1.34 -16.27 1.68
CA LEU A 102 -2.81 -16.33 1.75
C LEU A 102 -3.34 -17.74 1.46
N ALA A 103 -2.79 -18.43 0.46
CA ALA A 103 -3.12 -19.82 0.17
C ALA A 103 -2.76 -20.74 1.34
N TRP A 104 -1.61 -20.55 1.98
CA TRP A 104 -1.20 -21.29 3.18
C TRP A 104 -2.15 -21.05 4.36
N ARG A 105 -2.74 -19.84 4.47
CA ARG A 105 -3.80 -19.53 5.43
C ARG A 105 -5.16 -20.16 5.10
N GLY A 106 -5.27 -20.88 3.99
CA GLY A 106 -6.49 -21.59 3.59
C GLY A 106 -7.46 -20.76 2.73
N PHE A 107 -7.06 -19.59 2.24
CA PHE A 107 -7.88 -18.85 1.29
C PHE A 107 -7.84 -19.53 -0.09
N ASP A 108 -9.01 -19.76 -0.67
CA ASP A 108 -9.13 -20.16 -2.06
C ASP A 108 -9.03 -18.93 -2.98
N ARG A 109 -9.22 -19.14 -4.29
CA ARG A 109 -9.07 -18.05 -5.27
C ARG A 109 -10.06 -16.91 -5.03
N GLU A 110 -11.31 -17.21 -4.70
CA GLU A 110 -12.34 -16.20 -4.48
C GLU A 110 -12.07 -15.45 -3.18
N GLY A 111 -11.72 -16.18 -2.11
CA GLY A 111 -11.32 -15.60 -0.84
C GLY A 111 -10.08 -14.71 -0.94
N ILE A 112 -9.09 -15.05 -1.78
CA ILE A 112 -7.94 -14.16 -2.03
C ILE A 112 -8.38 -12.86 -2.72
N ILE A 113 -9.24 -12.95 -3.74
CA ILE A 113 -9.74 -11.78 -4.47
C ILE A 113 -10.52 -10.87 -3.53
N GLU A 114 -11.37 -11.43 -2.67
CA GLU A 114 -12.14 -10.70 -1.67
C GLU A 114 -11.26 -10.08 -0.59
N TYR A 115 -10.33 -10.86 -0.02
CA TYR A 115 -9.40 -10.39 1.02
C TYR A 115 -8.55 -9.21 0.55
N LEU A 116 -8.09 -9.27 -0.70
CA LEU A 116 -7.33 -8.20 -1.33
C LEU A 116 -8.22 -7.07 -1.89
N GLY A 117 -9.54 -7.28 -2.00
CA GLY A 117 -10.44 -6.31 -2.64
C GLY A 117 -10.13 -6.07 -4.12
N VAL A 118 -9.69 -7.08 -4.87
CA VAL A 118 -9.32 -6.89 -6.29
C VAL A 118 -10.56 -6.65 -7.14
N ARG A 119 -10.78 -5.41 -7.59
CA ARG A 119 -11.89 -5.04 -8.47
C ARG A 119 -11.53 -3.92 -9.43
N VAL A 120 -12.23 -3.83 -10.55
CA VAL A 120 -12.05 -2.74 -11.52
C VAL A 120 -12.37 -1.39 -10.83
N PRO A 121 -11.45 -0.39 -10.88
CA PRO A 121 -11.71 0.91 -10.30
C PRO A 121 -12.87 1.64 -10.98
N SER A 122 -13.72 2.27 -10.19
CA SER A 122 -14.71 3.23 -10.66
C SER A 122 -14.05 4.54 -11.12
N LEU A 123 -14.78 5.38 -11.88
CA LEU A 123 -14.28 6.70 -12.29
C LEU A 123 -13.91 7.59 -11.08
N LYS A 124 -14.66 7.48 -9.97
CA LYS A 124 -14.33 8.17 -8.72
C LYS A 124 -12.95 7.72 -8.21
N GLU A 125 -12.67 6.43 -8.24
CA GLU A 125 -11.40 5.88 -7.80
C GLU A 125 -10.24 6.24 -8.73
N ILE A 126 -10.48 6.34 -10.03
CA ILE A 126 -9.49 6.92 -10.96
C ILE A 126 -9.20 8.38 -10.60
N GLY A 127 -10.23 9.17 -10.25
CA GLY A 127 -10.05 10.51 -9.70
C GLY A 127 -9.23 10.53 -8.40
N ILE A 128 -9.42 9.54 -7.53
CA ILE A 128 -8.62 9.38 -6.29
C ILE A 128 -7.16 9.05 -6.63
N VAL A 129 -6.89 8.19 -7.62
CA VAL A 129 -5.52 7.92 -8.10
C VAL A 129 -4.84 9.22 -8.50
N LEU A 130 -5.46 10.01 -9.37
CA LEU A 130 -4.86 11.26 -9.86
C LEU A 130 -4.70 12.30 -8.74
N GLY A 131 -5.73 12.50 -7.91
CA GLY A 131 -5.68 13.45 -6.79
C GLY A 131 -4.65 13.07 -5.73
N SER A 132 -4.55 11.78 -5.40
CA SER A 132 -3.56 11.27 -4.44
C SER A 132 -2.15 11.33 -5.00
N TRP A 133 -1.97 11.17 -6.32
CA TRP A 133 -0.67 11.37 -6.95
C TRP A 133 -0.23 12.84 -6.87
N VAL A 134 -1.13 13.81 -7.09
CA VAL A 134 -0.82 15.24 -6.87
C VAL A 134 -0.46 15.50 -5.40
N LEU A 135 -1.17 14.88 -4.45
CA LEU A 135 -0.82 14.97 -3.04
C LEU A 135 0.60 14.44 -2.78
N ILE A 136 0.95 13.27 -3.32
CA ILE A 136 2.30 12.69 -3.21
C ILE A 136 3.33 13.67 -3.77
N LEU A 137 3.12 14.22 -4.97
CA LEU A 137 4.05 15.18 -5.58
C LEU A 137 4.29 16.39 -4.69
N ILE A 138 3.22 17.00 -4.17
CA ILE A 138 3.33 18.16 -3.29
C ILE A 138 4.06 17.78 -2.01
N SER A 139 3.72 16.65 -1.39
CA SER A 139 4.36 16.21 -0.15
C SER A 139 5.84 15.90 -0.34
N VAL A 140 6.21 15.20 -1.42
CA VAL A 140 7.62 14.91 -1.75
C VAL A 140 8.38 16.20 -2.04
N LEU A 141 7.77 17.16 -2.74
CA LEU A 141 8.38 18.47 -2.99
C LEU A 141 8.66 19.23 -1.70
N VAL A 142 7.69 19.27 -0.78
CA VAL A 142 7.85 19.92 0.53
C VAL A 142 8.97 19.24 1.33
N VAL A 143 8.96 17.91 1.44
CA VAL A 143 9.98 17.18 2.19
C VAL A 143 11.35 17.34 1.55
N SER A 144 11.46 17.27 0.22
CA SER A 144 12.73 17.45 -0.50
C SER A 144 13.28 18.88 -0.35
N THR A 145 12.40 19.88 -0.24
CA THR A 145 12.81 21.26 0.07
C THR A 145 13.37 21.35 1.49
N ILE A 146 12.73 20.71 2.47
CA ILE A 146 13.22 20.66 3.85
C ILE A 146 14.59 19.98 3.92
N VAL A 147 14.75 18.83 3.26
CA VAL A 147 16.01 18.08 3.15
C VAL A 147 17.14 18.94 2.58
N GLN A 148 16.86 19.71 1.54
CA GLN A 148 17.82 20.65 0.95
C GLN A 148 18.18 21.79 1.91
N LEU A 149 17.21 22.36 2.62
CA LEU A 149 17.45 23.42 3.61
C LEU A 149 18.27 22.93 4.80
N LEU A 150 18.14 21.67 5.18
CA LEU A 150 18.94 21.01 6.21
C LEU A 150 20.35 20.64 5.73
N GLY A 151 20.64 20.76 4.43
CA GLY A 151 21.91 20.37 3.84
C GLY A 151 22.18 18.86 3.92
N THR A 152 21.12 18.04 4.02
CA THR A 152 21.24 16.58 4.09
C THR A 152 21.28 15.97 2.71
N GLU A 153 22.12 14.95 2.53
CA GLU A 153 22.22 14.19 1.29
C GLU A 153 21.11 13.14 1.19
N THR A 154 20.76 12.78 -0.04
CA THR A 154 19.89 11.63 -0.38
C THR A 154 20.72 10.49 -0.95
N ALA A 155 20.29 9.26 -0.67
CA ALA A 155 20.83 8.07 -1.30
C ALA A 155 20.26 7.90 -2.72
N ALA A 156 21.06 7.35 -3.63
CA ALA A 156 20.62 6.99 -4.97
C ALA A 156 19.98 5.59 -4.99
N ASN A 157 19.06 5.37 -5.92
CA ASN A 157 18.40 4.09 -6.13
C ASN A 157 19.12 3.30 -7.23
N SER A 158 19.50 2.06 -6.92
CA SER A 158 20.22 1.17 -7.85
C SER A 158 19.50 0.92 -9.17
N SER A 159 18.16 0.89 -9.17
CA SER A 159 17.37 0.73 -10.40
C SER A 159 17.41 2.00 -11.25
N ALA A 160 17.38 3.17 -10.61
CA ALA A 160 17.51 4.46 -11.28
C ALA A 160 18.92 4.66 -11.84
N GLU A 161 19.96 4.31 -11.08
CA GLU A 161 21.37 4.34 -11.56
C GLU A 161 21.57 3.43 -12.78
N LEU A 162 21.03 2.20 -12.73
CA LEU A 162 21.09 1.27 -13.86
C LEU A 162 20.40 1.85 -15.09
N ALA A 163 19.21 2.45 -14.90
CA ALA A 163 18.43 3.08 -15.95
C ALA A 163 19.12 4.32 -16.55
N MET A 164 19.73 5.17 -15.72
CA MET A 164 20.53 6.32 -16.17
C MET A 164 21.70 5.90 -17.06
N GLY A 165 22.42 4.85 -16.66
CA GLY A 165 23.51 4.30 -17.46
C GLY A 165 23.05 3.60 -18.74
N ASN A 166 21.76 3.25 -18.83
CA ASN A 166 21.21 2.47 -19.93
C ASN A 166 19.81 2.99 -20.35
N PRO A 167 19.68 4.16 -21.00
CA PRO A 167 18.38 4.78 -21.25
C PRO A 167 17.39 3.91 -22.06
N SER A 168 17.91 2.98 -22.86
CA SER A 168 17.12 2.04 -23.66
C SER A 168 16.20 1.11 -22.84
N ILE A 169 16.50 0.87 -21.55
CA ILE A 169 15.65 0.05 -20.67
C ILE A 169 14.62 0.86 -19.88
N ILE A 170 14.64 2.19 -19.96
CA ILE A 170 13.68 3.02 -19.21
C ILE A 170 12.22 2.78 -19.64
N PRO A 171 11.88 2.64 -20.94
CA PRO A 171 10.52 2.28 -21.34
C PRO A 171 10.04 0.94 -20.74
N LEU A 172 10.94 -0.02 -20.55
CA LEU A 172 10.64 -1.28 -19.87
C LEU A 172 10.28 -1.03 -18.40
N PHE A 173 11.02 -0.18 -17.68
CA PHE A 173 10.69 0.18 -16.29
C PHE A 173 9.38 0.96 -16.15
N ILE A 174 9.05 1.83 -17.12
CA ILE A 174 7.76 2.54 -17.16
C ILE A 174 6.61 1.53 -17.28
N ALA A 175 6.70 0.58 -18.21
CA ALA A 175 5.70 -0.47 -18.36
C ALA A 175 5.64 -1.40 -17.13
N ALA A 176 6.81 -1.80 -16.62
CA ALA A 176 6.92 -2.65 -15.44
C ALA A 176 6.35 -2.00 -14.18
N SER A 177 6.40 -0.67 -14.06
CA SER A 177 5.81 0.07 -12.95
C SER A 177 4.32 -0.25 -12.77
N PHE A 178 3.57 -0.34 -13.86
CA PHE A 178 2.13 -0.66 -13.83
C PHE A 178 1.81 -2.15 -13.81
N LEU A 179 2.61 -2.97 -14.49
CA LEU A 179 2.29 -4.38 -14.73
C LEU A 179 2.90 -5.34 -13.70
N VAL A 180 3.97 -4.90 -13.05
CA VAL A 180 4.82 -5.75 -12.21
C VAL A 180 5.02 -5.12 -10.84
N ILE A 181 5.71 -3.97 -10.78
CA ILE A 181 6.21 -3.36 -9.54
C ILE A 181 5.04 -2.92 -8.65
N GLY A 182 4.21 -2.00 -9.14
CA GLY A 182 3.04 -1.50 -8.40
C GLY A 182 2.12 -2.64 -7.93
N PRO A 183 1.65 -3.54 -8.81
CA PRO A 183 0.81 -4.66 -8.39
C PRO A 183 1.47 -5.59 -7.36
N CYS A 184 2.70 -6.05 -7.60
CA CYS A 184 3.33 -7.05 -6.72
C CYS A 184 3.64 -6.49 -5.34
N GLU A 185 4.17 -5.27 -5.29
CA GLU A 185 4.47 -4.61 -4.02
C GLU A 185 3.18 -4.28 -3.27
N GLU A 186 2.15 -3.75 -3.93
CA GLU A 186 0.89 -3.45 -3.25
C GLU A 186 0.19 -4.71 -2.74
N ILE A 187 0.20 -5.83 -3.49
CA ILE A 187 -0.32 -7.12 -3.01
C ILE A 187 0.36 -7.52 -1.69
N LEU A 188 1.69 -7.41 -1.60
CA LEU A 188 2.40 -7.74 -0.36
C LEU A 188 2.12 -6.72 0.74
N TYR A 189 2.34 -5.43 0.49
CA TYR A 189 2.38 -4.43 1.56
C TYR A 189 1.00 -3.91 1.97
N ARG A 190 0.07 -3.72 1.02
CA ARG A 190 -1.28 -3.23 1.31
C ARG A 190 -2.23 -4.38 1.51
N GLY A 191 -2.18 -5.35 0.60
CA GLY A 191 -2.96 -6.58 0.70
C GLY A 191 -2.63 -7.37 1.97
N VAL A 192 -1.38 -7.81 2.11
CA VAL A 192 -0.99 -8.76 3.17
C VAL A 192 -0.46 -8.08 4.43
N VAL A 193 0.57 -7.23 4.36
CA VAL A 193 1.20 -6.64 5.57
C VAL A 193 0.22 -5.71 6.29
N GLN A 194 -0.36 -4.73 5.60
CA GLN A 194 -1.39 -3.86 6.17
C GLN A 194 -2.67 -4.65 6.51
N GLY A 195 -3.15 -5.54 5.64
CA GLY A 195 -4.33 -6.38 5.93
C GLY A 195 -4.18 -7.21 7.21
N ARG A 196 -3.02 -7.83 7.42
CA ARG A 196 -2.72 -8.60 8.64
C ARG A 196 -2.66 -7.73 9.89
N LEU A 197 -2.12 -6.51 9.78
CA LEU A 197 -2.18 -5.54 10.88
C LEU A 197 -3.65 -5.14 11.16
N ARG A 198 -4.45 -4.88 10.11
CA ARG A 198 -5.85 -4.46 10.23
C ARG A 198 -6.78 -5.49 10.86
N GLU A 199 -6.45 -6.78 10.77
CA GLU A 199 -7.16 -7.85 11.47
C GLU A 199 -7.09 -7.73 13.00
N SER A 200 -6.08 -7.03 13.55
CA SER A 200 -5.84 -6.94 15.01
C SER A 200 -5.62 -5.51 15.51
N LEU A 201 -5.50 -4.53 14.63
CA LEU A 201 -5.21 -3.13 14.94
C LEU A 201 -6.14 -2.18 14.16
N PRO A 202 -6.42 -0.97 14.69
CA PRO A 202 -7.12 0.08 13.95
C PRO A 202 -6.40 0.51 12.66
N ALA A 203 -7.10 1.27 11.82
CA ALA A 203 -6.60 1.78 10.54
C ALA A 203 -5.28 2.53 10.64
N ALA A 204 -5.23 3.59 11.45
CA ALA A 204 -4.06 4.46 11.57
C ALA A 204 -2.76 3.72 11.93
N PRO A 205 -2.67 2.92 13.01
CA PRO A 205 -1.44 2.19 13.33
C PRO A 205 -1.07 1.15 12.28
N SER A 206 -2.05 0.52 11.62
CA SER A 206 -1.77 -0.44 10.54
C SER A 206 -1.15 0.22 9.31
N ILE A 207 -1.66 1.40 8.92
CA ILE A 207 -1.10 2.21 7.83
C ILE A 207 0.30 2.67 8.20
N LEU A 208 0.49 3.22 9.41
CA LEU A 208 1.80 3.73 9.87
C LEU A 208 2.86 2.61 9.88
N LEU A 209 2.55 1.44 10.45
CA LEU A 209 3.49 0.33 10.55
C LEU A 209 3.78 -0.28 9.18
N SER A 210 2.76 -0.51 8.34
CA SER A 210 2.97 -1.00 6.98
C SER A 210 3.82 -0.03 6.17
N ALA A 211 3.53 1.27 6.27
CA ALA A 211 4.28 2.30 5.56
C ALA A 211 5.75 2.35 5.99
N ALA A 212 6.02 2.19 7.28
CA ALA A 212 7.36 2.16 7.83
C ALA A 212 8.14 0.90 7.39
N ILE A 213 7.48 -0.27 7.40
CA ILE A 213 8.08 -1.52 6.89
C ILE A 213 8.43 -1.37 5.41
N PHE A 214 7.49 -0.89 4.59
CA PHE A 214 7.70 -0.64 3.16
C PHE A 214 8.84 0.36 2.91
N ALA A 215 8.91 1.46 3.65
CA ALA A 215 9.98 2.44 3.46
C ALA A 215 11.34 1.87 3.90
N ALA A 216 11.41 1.16 5.04
CA ALA A 216 12.65 0.66 5.60
C ALA A 216 13.33 -0.40 4.70
N ILE A 217 12.57 -1.29 4.07
CA ILE A 217 13.14 -2.34 3.21
C ILE A 217 13.83 -1.79 1.95
N HIS A 218 13.53 -0.55 1.55
CA HIS A 218 14.19 0.09 0.41
C HIS A 218 15.68 0.32 0.66
N VAL A 219 16.14 0.26 1.92
CA VAL A 219 17.58 0.33 2.26
C VAL A 219 18.45 -0.63 1.43
N ILE A 220 17.89 -1.77 1.00
CA ILE A 220 18.57 -2.79 0.19
C ILE A 220 18.83 -2.30 -1.25
N ALA A 221 17.93 -1.47 -1.78
CA ALA A 221 18.02 -0.92 -3.13
C ALA A 221 18.78 0.43 -3.19
N LEU A 222 19.13 1.01 -2.03
CA LEU A 222 19.75 2.32 -1.93
C LEU A 222 21.29 2.25 -1.82
N THR A 223 21.98 3.10 -2.56
CA THR A 223 23.44 3.28 -2.54
C THR A 223 23.82 4.57 -1.81
N GLY A 224 25.02 4.61 -1.21
CA GLY A 224 25.50 5.76 -0.44
C GLY A 224 25.58 5.53 1.08
N GLY A 225 25.87 6.61 1.81
CA GLY A 225 26.09 6.57 3.26
C GLY A 225 24.82 6.30 4.06
N VAL A 226 24.99 5.84 5.30
CA VAL A 226 23.87 5.51 6.20
C VAL A 226 22.93 6.72 6.40
N SER A 227 23.48 7.92 6.59
CA SER A 227 22.69 9.14 6.74
C SER A 227 21.83 9.40 5.50
N ALA A 228 22.43 9.34 4.31
CA ALA A 228 21.73 9.56 3.04
C ALA A 228 20.61 8.54 2.80
N ARG A 229 20.84 7.27 3.17
CA ARG A 229 19.81 6.22 3.11
C ARG A 229 18.65 6.50 4.05
N LEU A 230 18.92 6.94 5.28
CA LEU A 230 17.86 7.31 6.24
C LEU A 230 17.04 8.51 5.75
N THR A 231 17.68 9.50 5.12
CA THR A 231 16.99 10.63 4.47
C THR A 231 16.03 10.12 3.40
N THR A 232 16.52 9.30 2.46
CA THR A 232 15.68 8.75 1.38
C THR A 232 14.55 7.87 1.92
N ILE A 233 14.80 7.02 2.92
CA ILE A 233 13.76 6.22 3.58
C ILE A 233 12.67 7.11 4.20
N SER A 234 13.06 8.22 4.82
CA SER A 234 12.11 9.18 5.39
C SER A 234 11.25 9.86 4.32
N ILE A 235 11.82 10.11 3.14
CA ILE A 235 11.05 10.60 1.99
C ILE A 235 10.09 9.53 1.47
N LEU A 236 10.55 8.28 1.30
CA LEU A 236 9.75 7.14 0.81
C LEU A 236 8.61 6.76 1.75
N PHE A 237 8.73 7.06 3.05
CA PHE A 237 7.64 6.86 4.01
C PHE A 237 6.38 7.66 3.65
N VAL A 238 6.53 8.85 3.06
CA VAL A 238 5.41 9.74 2.73
C VAL A 238 4.47 9.17 1.66
N PRO A 239 4.93 8.80 0.43
CA PRO A 239 4.05 8.15 -0.53
C PRO A 239 3.50 6.82 -0.01
N SER A 240 4.29 6.12 0.80
CA SER A 240 3.86 4.87 1.42
C SER A 240 2.63 5.02 2.33
N LEU A 241 2.55 6.13 3.09
CA LEU A 241 1.36 6.48 3.86
C LEU A 241 0.15 6.73 2.95
N VAL A 242 0.34 7.44 1.85
CA VAL A 242 -0.75 7.75 0.90
C VAL A 242 -1.28 6.47 0.26
N PHE A 243 -0.42 5.55 -0.17
CA PHE A 243 -0.85 4.26 -0.71
C PHE A 243 -1.68 3.47 0.30
N GLY A 244 -1.23 3.40 1.56
CA GLY A 244 -1.96 2.70 2.63
C GLY A 244 -3.31 3.35 2.97
N ALA A 245 -3.37 4.68 2.99
CA ALA A 245 -4.61 5.42 3.22
C ALA A 245 -5.60 5.29 2.05
N VAL A 246 -5.12 5.31 0.81
CA VAL A 246 -5.94 5.08 -0.39
C VAL A 246 -6.49 3.65 -0.39
N TYR A 247 -5.68 2.66 -0.03
CA TYR A 247 -6.16 1.28 0.10
C TYR A 247 -7.25 1.16 1.17
N GLU A 248 -7.02 1.71 2.37
CA GLU A 248 -8.00 1.68 3.46
C GLU A 248 -9.31 2.38 3.07
N TYR A 249 -9.23 3.52 2.37
CA TYR A 249 -10.41 4.29 1.96
C TYR A 249 -11.22 3.59 0.87
N THR A 250 -10.55 2.93 -0.08
CA THR A 250 -11.20 2.35 -1.26
C THR A 250 -11.57 0.88 -1.08
N GLY A 251 -10.87 0.15 -0.21
CA GLY A 251 -10.99 -1.31 -0.11
C GLY A 251 -10.71 -1.99 -1.46
N ASN A 252 -9.90 -1.37 -2.32
CA ASN A 252 -9.60 -1.89 -3.65
C ASN A 252 -8.11 -1.80 -3.94
N LEU A 253 -7.44 -2.95 -4.01
CA LEU A 253 -6.00 -3.02 -4.23
C LEU A 253 -5.54 -2.51 -5.59
N VAL A 254 -6.42 -2.51 -6.60
CA VAL A 254 -6.07 -1.99 -7.92
C VAL A 254 -5.83 -0.48 -7.88
N VAL A 255 -6.52 0.24 -6.98
CA VAL A 255 -6.37 1.70 -6.83
C VAL A 255 -4.96 2.11 -6.36
N PRO A 256 -4.45 1.63 -5.20
CA PRO A 256 -3.09 1.95 -4.79
C PRO A 256 -2.04 1.34 -5.74
N ALA A 257 -2.30 0.20 -6.39
CA ALA A 257 -1.39 -0.37 -7.40
C ALA A 257 -1.21 0.54 -8.63
N LEU A 258 -2.31 1.13 -9.12
CA LEU A 258 -2.26 2.12 -10.20
C LEU A 258 -1.59 3.42 -9.75
N LEU A 259 -1.87 3.88 -8.54
CA LEU A 259 -1.25 5.07 -7.96
C LEU A 259 0.27 4.90 -7.79
N HIS A 260 0.71 3.76 -7.26
CA HIS A 260 2.11 3.41 -7.12
C HIS A 260 2.78 3.27 -8.49
N GLY A 261 2.16 2.50 -9.41
CA GLY A 261 2.66 2.38 -10.78
C GLY A 261 2.78 3.72 -11.50
N LEU A 262 1.80 4.61 -11.34
CA LEU A 262 1.83 5.98 -11.88
C LEU A 262 2.98 6.80 -11.30
N HIS A 263 3.19 6.73 -9.97
CA HIS A 263 4.28 7.43 -9.32
C HIS A 263 5.63 7.00 -9.90
N ASN A 264 5.91 5.70 -9.95
CA ASN A 264 7.18 5.18 -10.46
C ASN A 264 7.36 5.46 -11.96
N ALA A 265 6.30 5.27 -12.76
CA ALA A 265 6.32 5.54 -14.19
C ALA A 265 6.66 7.01 -14.49
N VAL A 266 6.13 7.96 -13.72
CA VAL A 266 6.47 9.38 -13.85
C VAL A 266 7.93 9.62 -13.53
N LEU A 267 8.46 9.04 -12.45
CA LEU A 267 9.86 9.21 -12.06
C LEU A 267 10.80 8.67 -13.16
N PHE A 268 10.53 7.48 -13.69
CA PHE A 268 11.29 6.93 -14.82
C PHE A 268 11.11 7.74 -16.10
N THR A 269 9.93 8.31 -16.36
CA THR A 269 9.70 9.18 -17.52
C THR A 269 10.51 10.48 -17.39
N ALA A 270 10.50 11.10 -16.22
CA ALA A 270 11.31 12.29 -15.94
C ALA A 270 12.80 11.99 -16.13
N LEU A 271 13.26 10.84 -15.61
CA LEU A 271 14.62 10.35 -15.81
C LEU A 271 14.96 10.17 -17.30
N TYR A 272 14.06 9.57 -18.08
CA TYR A 272 14.25 9.39 -19.52
C TYR A 272 14.43 10.71 -20.24
N VAL A 273 13.54 11.68 -19.97
CA VAL A 273 13.61 13.02 -20.58
C VAL A 273 14.96 13.64 -20.25
N VAL A 274 15.36 13.68 -18.98
CA VAL A 274 16.60 14.33 -18.57
C VAL A 274 17.82 13.71 -19.23
N VAL A 275 17.92 12.38 -19.24
CA VAL A 275 19.09 11.69 -19.81
C VAL A 275 19.14 11.79 -21.33
N THR A 276 18.00 11.96 -22.01
CA THR A 276 17.95 12.01 -23.48
C THR A 276 17.95 13.42 -24.06
N THR A 277 17.46 14.44 -23.33
CA THR A 277 17.31 15.80 -23.85
C THR A 277 18.28 16.80 -23.26
N ASP A 278 18.63 16.69 -21.97
CA ASP A 278 19.57 17.62 -21.33
C ASP A 278 20.32 16.96 -20.15
N PRO A 279 21.40 16.20 -20.46
CA PRO A 279 22.21 15.52 -19.45
C PRO A 279 22.83 16.47 -18.41
N SER A 280 22.90 17.77 -18.68
CA SER A 280 23.45 18.75 -17.73
C SER A 280 22.54 18.98 -16.51
N GLN A 281 21.25 18.65 -16.61
CA GLN A 281 20.25 18.78 -15.54
C GLN A 281 20.17 17.55 -14.62
N MET A 282 20.96 16.50 -14.88
CA MET A 282 20.96 15.27 -14.06
C MET A 282 21.15 15.51 -12.55
N PRO A 283 22.06 16.40 -12.09
CA PRO A 283 22.23 16.66 -10.66
C PRO A 283 20.98 17.27 -10.00
N ALA A 284 20.26 18.11 -10.73
CA ALA A 284 19.06 18.79 -10.22
C ALA A 284 17.88 17.82 -10.09
N VAL A 285 17.69 16.91 -11.05
CA VAL A 285 16.54 16.00 -11.05
C VAL A 285 16.73 14.86 -10.05
N VAL A 286 17.93 14.29 -9.94
CA VAL A 286 18.25 13.25 -8.95
C VAL A 286 18.21 13.81 -7.52
N GLY A 287 18.50 15.10 -7.33
CA GLY A 287 18.39 15.78 -6.04
C GLY A 287 16.97 16.17 -5.62
N PHE A 288 16.05 16.39 -6.57
CA PHE A 288 14.69 16.88 -6.29
C PHE A 288 13.61 15.79 -6.35
N LEU A 289 13.86 14.76 -7.15
CA LEU A 289 13.00 13.60 -7.33
C LEU A 289 13.86 12.38 -6.94
N PRO A 290 13.91 12.04 -5.64
CA PRO A 290 14.55 10.79 -5.23
C PRO A 290 13.79 9.66 -5.92
N VAL A 291 14.41 9.14 -6.98
CA VAL A 291 13.98 7.95 -7.71
C VAL A 291 14.22 6.72 -6.83
#